data_AF-A0A5J4PFU7-F1
#
_entry.id   AF-A0A5J4PFU7-F1
#
_cell.length_a   1.000
_cell.length_b   1.000
_cell.length_c   1.000
_cell.angle_alpha   90.00
_cell.angle_beta   90.00
_cell.angle_gamma   90.00
#
_symmetry.space_group_name_H-M   'P 1'
#
loop_
_entity.id
_entity.type
_entity.pdbx_description
1 polymer ?
#
loop_
_entity_poly.entity_id
_entity_poly.type
_entity_poly.pdbx_seq_one_letter_code
_entity_poly.pdbx_strand_id
1 'polypeptide(L)'
;ARSCADWVIGINASQALSIAAGRGSWSLGRVQTPTLAMICSRYLENKDFKPQTYFKIKVHTAKDTTAFAVLSADKYDTRPAANEVLQRVRAAGSLRVMNVEKKEIKQEPPLLYDLTTLQKKANSKHGFSAEKTLNIAQALYESKKISYPRTGSRYISADVLDEIPHLIATLKNHPHFGAYASSMENIVLHIRSVDDQKVTDHHALIITGDPADGLTGDQRTIYDMVAGRMLESFSGKCTKENTSVSLEATGVHFVCKG
;
A
#
# COMPACT_ATOMS: atom_id res chain seq x y z
N ALA A 1 -28.97 -15.75 7.17
CA ALA A 1 -28.30 -15.24 8.38
C ALA A 1 -27.91 -13.76 8.27
N ARG A 2 -26.94 -13.36 7.41
CA ARG A 2 -26.45 -11.96 7.31
C ARG A 2 -27.56 -10.93 7.07
N SER A 3 -28.36 -11.09 6.02
CA SER A 3 -29.42 -10.14 5.67
C SER A 3 -30.47 -9.98 6.77
N CYS A 4 -30.82 -11.08 7.45
CA CYS A 4 -31.74 -11.04 8.58
C CYS A 4 -31.16 -10.24 9.76
N ALA A 5 -29.89 -10.47 10.11
CA ALA A 5 -29.24 -9.73 11.18
C ALA A 5 -29.10 -8.23 10.88
N ASP A 6 -28.74 -7.89 9.63
CA ASP A 6 -28.65 -6.50 9.18
C ASP A 6 -30.03 -5.81 9.24
N TRP A 7 -31.09 -6.50 8.86
CA TRP A 7 -32.46 -5.99 8.92
C TRP A 7 -32.95 -5.79 10.36
N VAL A 8 -32.81 -6.83 11.22
CA VAL A 8 -33.27 -6.78 12.62
C VAL A 8 -32.58 -5.66 13.39
N ILE A 9 -31.26 -5.52 13.26
CA ILE A 9 -30.53 -4.46 13.96
C ILE A 9 -30.84 -3.10 13.34
N GLY A 10 -30.80 -3.02 12.00
CA GLY A 10 -30.94 -1.75 11.29
C GLY A 10 -32.30 -1.08 11.49
N ILE A 11 -33.39 -1.84 11.33
CA ILE A 11 -34.76 -1.30 11.45
C ILE A 11 -35.06 -0.89 12.88
N ASN A 12 -34.86 -1.78 13.86
CA ASN A 12 -35.21 -1.51 15.26
C ASN A 12 -34.38 -0.35 15.83
N ALA A 13 -33.07 -0.33 15.58
CA ALA A 13 -32.20 0.71 16.14
C ALA A 13 -32.43 2.08 15.47
N SER A 14 -32.67 2.11 14.15
CA SER A 14 -32.97 3.38 13.46
C SER A 14 -34.31 3.98 13.92
N GLN A 15 -35.33 3.15 14.13
CA GLN A 15 -36.63 3.61 14.65
C GLN A 15 -36.50 4.12 16.09
N ALA A 16 -35.86 3.35 16.97
CA ALA A 16 -35.65 3.75 18.36
C ALA A 16 -34.90 5.10 18.46
N LEU A 17 -33.85 5.27 17.67
CA LEU A 17 -33.08 6.52 17.64
C LEU A 17 -33.89 7.70 17.07
N SER A 18 -34.66 7.47 16.00
CA SER A 18 -35.48 8.52 15.40
C SER A 18 -36.62 8.97 16.34
N ILE A 19 -37.23 8.03 17.08
CA ILE A 19 -38.24 8.34 18.11
C ILE A 19 -37.59 9.13 19.25
N ALA A 20 -36.45 8.69 19.77
CA ALA A 20 -35.74 9.36 20.85
C ALA A 20 -35.26 10.78 20.48
N ALA A 21 -34.86 11.00 19.23
CA ALA A 21 -34.43 12.30 18.72
C ALA A 21 -35.60 13.28 18.47
N GLY A 22 -36.84 12.79 18.36
CA GLY A 22 -38.06 13.58 18.17
C GLY A 22 -38.20 14.30 16.83
N ARG A 23 -37.17 14.29 15.97
CA ARG A 23 -37.18 14.84 14.61
C ARG A 23 -36.07 14.24 13.74
N GLY A 24 -36.33 14.18 12.43
CA GLY A 24 -35.38 13.69 11.43
C GLY A 24 -35.31 12.17 11.34
N SER A 25 -34.57 11.69 10.34
CA SER A 25 -34.30 10.26 10.14
C SER A 25 -32.87 9.96 10.55
N TRP A 26 -32.70 9.06 11.51
CA TRP A 26 -31.40 8.68 12.05
C TRP A 26 -31.15 7.20 11.79
N SER A 27 -30.26 6.90 10.84
CA SER A 27 -29.94 5.52 10.50
C SER A 27 -28.90 4.93 11.46
N LEU A 28 -29.17 3.71 11.91
CA LEU A 28 -28.24 2.89 12.67
C LEU A 28 -28.12 1.53 12.01
N GLY A 29 -26.94 0.94 11.99
CA GLY A 29 -26.76 -0.39 11.43
C GLY A 29 -25.41 -1.01 11.76
N ARG A 30 -25.36 -2.33 11.67
CA ARG A 30 -24.21 -3.15 12.06
C ARG A 30 -22.90 -2.81 11.34
N VAL A 31 -22.96 -2.22 10.14
CA VAL A 31 -21.77 -1.81 9.37
C VAL A 31 -21.60 -0.29 9.35
N GLN A 32 -22.65 0.46 9.01
CA GLN A 32 -22.58 1.92 8.91
C GLN A 32 -22.18 2.59 10.23
N THR A 33 -22.72 2.13 11.37
CA THR A 33 -22.51 2.79 12.66
C THR A 33 -21.12 2.55 13.22
N PRO A 34 -20.56 1.32 13.24
CA PRO A 34 -19.15 1.13 13.61
C PRO A 34 -18.19 1.86 12.67
N THR A 35 -18.49 1.92 11.37
CA THR A 35 -17.67 2.67 10.40
C THR A 35 -17.66 4.16 10.73
N LEU A 36 -18.81 4.76 11.02
CA LEU A 36 -18.91 6.15 11.47
C LEU A 36 -18.17 6.35 12.80
N ALA A 37 -18.32 5.44 13.75
CA ALA A 37 -17.62 5.50 15.03
C ALA A 37 -16.08 5.51 14.87
N MET A 38 -15.54 4.71 13.94
CA MET A 38 -14.11 4.73 13.61
C MET A 38 -13.66 6.10 13.09
N ILE A 39 -14.46 6.72 12.21
CA ILE A 39 -14.17 8.06 11.68
C ILE A 39 -14.23 9.11 12.79
N CYS A 40 -15.28 9.07 13.63
CA CYS A 40 -15.43 9.98 14.76
C CYS A 40 -14.29 9.85 15.78
N SER A 41 -13.89 8.62 16.13
CA SER A 41 -12.75 8.38 17.02
C SER A 41 -11.47 8.98 16.46
N ARG A 42 -11.19 8.74 15.18
CA ARG A 42 -10.00 9.28 14.51
C ARG A 42 -10.01 10.79 14.39
N TYR A 43 -11.19 11.39 14.20
CA TYR A 43 -11.37 12.84 14.21
C TYR A 43 -11.10 13.44 15.59
N LEU A 44 -11.62 12.83 16.66
CA LEU A 44 -11.36 13.28 18.04
C LEU A 44 -9.88 13.14 18.40
N GLU A 45 -9.25 12.00 18.08
CA GLU A 45 -7.80 11.82 18.25
C GLU A 45 -6.99 12.91 17.55
N ASN A 46 -7.38 13.27 16.32
CA ASN A 46 -6.69 14.32 15.56
C ASN A 46 -6.93 15.71 16.15
N LYS A 47 -8.18 16.01 16.53
CA LYS A 47 -8.58 17.29 17.13
C LYS A 47 -7.91 17.52 18.49
N ASP A 48 -7.81 16.46 19.30
CA ASP A 48 -7.25 16.52 20.66
C ASP A 48 -5.72 16.33 20.65
N PHE A 49 -5.12 16.08 19.48
CA PHE A 49 -3.68 15.98 19.32
C PHE A 49 -3.01 17.33 19.61
N LYS A 50 -2.15 17.37 20.62
CA LYS A 50 -1.32 18.53 20.95
C LYS A 50 0.11 18.27 20.47
N PRO A 51 0.57 18.91 19.37
CA PRO A 51 1.93 18.73 18.87
C PRO A 51 2.96 19.02 19.97
N GLN A 52 3.90 18.09 20.16
CA GLN A 52 5.01 18.26 21.10
C GLN A 52 6.27 18.56 20.30
N THR A 53 6.97 19.63 20.69
CA THR A 53 8.26 19.96 20.08
C THR A 53 9.33 19.06 20.69
N TYR A 54 10.13 18.44 19.82
CA TYR A 54 11.34 17.74 20.21
C TYR A 54 12.44 18.08 19.22
N PHE A 55 13.68 17.91 19.66
CA PHE A 55 14.88 18.23 18.91
C PHE A 55 15.66 16.95 18.66
N LYS A 56 16.36 16.91 17.53
CA LYS A 56 17.36 15.89 17.21
C LYS A 56 18.63 16.59 16.75
N ILE A 57 19.78 16.00 17.05
CA ILE A 57 21.06 16.54 16.59
C ILE A 57 21.31 16.01 15.19
N LYS A 58 21.47 16.92 14.22
CA LYS A 58 21.88 16.59 12.85
C LYS A 58 23.34 16.97 12.67
N VAL A 59 24.17 16.00 12.31
CA VAL A 59 25.58 16.22 12.02
C VAL A 59 25.81 15.99 10.53
N HIS A 60 26.38 16.99 9.87
CA HIS A 60 26.92 16.85 8.52
C HIS A 60 28.38 16.42 8.66
N THR A 61 28.72 15.27 8.10
CA THR A 61 30.05 14.65 8.21
C THR A 61 30.48 14.12 6.85
N ALA A 62 31.74 13.71 6.75
CA ALA A 62 32.27 13.06 5.56
C ALA A 62 33.25 11.96 5.97
N LYS A 63 33.30 10.92 5.13
CA LYS A 63 34.41 9.97 5.12
C LYS A 63 34.99 10.00 3.72
N ASP A 64 36.28 10.30 3.62
CA ASP A 64 36.97 10.54 2.35
C ASP A 64 36.22 11.61 1.52
N THR A 65 35.79 11.29 0.30
CA THR A 65 35.02 12.20 -0.57
C THR A 65 33.51 12.10 -0.38
N THR A 66 33.01 11.20 0.47
CA THR A 66 31.57 10.97 0.65
C THR A 66 31.04 11.77 1.83
N ALA A 67 30.34 12.87 1.53
CA ALA A 67 29.62 13.66 2.53
C ALA A 67 28.21 13.11 2.77
N PHE A 68 27.80 13.04 4.04
CA PHE A 68 26.46 12.59 4.43
C PHE A 68 26.01 13.23 5.74
N ALA A 69 24.71 13.16 6.03
CA ALA A 69 24.15 13.64 7.28
C ALA A 69 23.66 12.48 8.14
N VAL A 70 23.90 12.59 9.44
CA VAL A 70 23.40 11.63 10.44
C VAL A 70 22.56 12.34 11.48
N LEU A 71 21.56 11.64 12.00
CA LEU A 71 20.70 12.13 13.08
C LEU A 71 21.00 11.36 14.36
N SER A 72 20.92 12.04 15.50
CA SER A 72 20.96 11.37 16.80
C SER A 72 19.91 10.26 16.86
N ALA A 73 20.19 9.15 17.51
CA ALA A 73 19.19 8.13 17.80
C ALA A 73 18.12 8.72 18.73
N ASP A 74 18.57 9.42 19.77
CA ASP A 74 17.72 10.03 20.78
C ASP A 74 17.03 11.32 20.29
N LYS A 75 15.92 11.62 20.97
CA LYS A 75 15.18 12.88 20.87
C LYS A 75 15.37 13.65 22.18
N TYR A 76 15.37 14.98 22.09
CA TYR A 76 15.51 15.87 23.23
C TYR A 76 14.27 16.76 23.33
N ASP A 77 13.61 16.76 24.48
CA ASP A 77 12.33 17.47 24.64
C ASP A 77 12.49 18.99 24.70
N THR A 78 13.67 19.48 25.07
CA THR A 78 13.94 20.92 25.20
C THR A 78 15.14 21.36 24.37
N ARG A 79 15.08 22.60 23.90
CA ARG A 79 16.18 23.22 23.13
C ARG A 79 17.47 23.35 23.96
N PRO A 80 17.44 23.74 25.25
CA PRO A 80 18.64 23.77 26.08
C PRO A 80 19.34 22.40 26.18
N ALA A 81 18.59 21.33 26.46
CA ALA A 81 19.15 19.98 26.52
C ALA A 81 19.77 19.56 25.18
N ALA A 82 19.10 19.86 24.06
CA ALA A 82 19.66 19.63 22.74
C ALA A 82 20.94 20.45 22.47
N ASN A 83 20.97 21.72 22.90
CA ASN A 83 22.13 22.60 22.72
C ASN A 83 23.35 22.12 23.51
N GLU A 84 23.18 21.66 24.75
CA GLU A 84 24.27 21.09 25.55
C GLU A 84 24.90 19.87 24.85
N VAL A 85 24.05 18.97 24.36
CA VAL A 85 24.50 17.80 23.59
C VAL A 85 25.19 18.24 22.29
N LEU A 86 24.62 19.20 21.56
CA LEU A 86 25.21 19.75 20.34
C LEU A 86 26.61 20.31 20.57
N GLN A 87 26.83 21.04 21.66
CA GLN A 87 28.14 21.60 21.99
C GLN A 87 29.16 20.50 22.32
N ARG A 88 28.76 19.47 23.08
CA ARG A 88 29.62 18.30 23.35
C ARG A 88 30.04 17.58 22.07
N VAL A 89 29.08 17.34 21.16
CA VAL A 89 29.34 16.69 19.87
C VAL A 89 30.24 17.56 18.98
N ARG A 90 30.03 18.87 18.94
CA ARG A 90 30.90 19.81 18.21
C ARG A 90 32.33 19.82 18.75
N ALA A 91 32.48 19.86 20.08
CA ALA A 91 33.78 19.86 20.73
C ALA A 91 34.57 18.57 20.47
N ALA A 92 33.88 17.43 20.28
CA ALA A 92 34.53 16.17 19.91
C ALA A 92 35.20 16.20 18.52
N GLY A 93 34.73 17.06 17.61
CA GLY A 93 35.31 17.30 16.28
C GLY A 93 35.20 16.12 15.29
N SER A 94 34.86 14.93 15.74
CA SER A 94 34.77 13.71 14.93
C SER A 94 33.70 12.75 15.46
N LEU A 95 33.26 11.82 14.61
CA LEU A 95 32.37 10.73 14.96
C LEU A 95 33.13 9.41 14.83
N ARG A 96 32.98 8.51 15.80
CA ARG A 96 33.49 7.14 15.72
C ARG A 96 32.48 6.25 15.04
N VAL A 97 32.89 5.48 14.03
CA VAL A 97 32.05 4.42 13.47
C VAL A 97 32.01 3.26 14.47
N MET A 98 30.81 2.92 14.93
CA MET A 98 30.59 1.82 15.89
C MET A 98 30.23 0.52 15.18
N ASN A 99 29.39 0.60 14.14
CA ASN A 99 29.00 -0.57 13.36
C ASN A 99 28.62 -0.17 11.93
N VAL A 100 28.89 -1.06 10.98
CA VAL A 100 28.39 -0.99 9.60
C VAL A 100 27.74 -2.33 9.30
N GLU A 101 26.42 -2.33 9.19
CA GLU A 101 25.66 -3.51 8.82
C GLU A 101 25.17 -3.37 7.39
N LYS A 102 25.51 -4.36 6.54
CA LYS A 102 24.94 -4.51 5.22
C LYS A 102 24.04 -5.72 5.20
N LYS A 103 22.80 -5.53 4.78
CA LYS A 103 21.82 -6.61 4.70
C LYS A 103 21.18 -6.63 3.32
N GLU A 104 21.36 -7.74 2.62
CA GLU A 104 20.55 -8.05 1.45
C GLU A 104 19.13 -8.40 1.91
N ILE A 105 18.15 -7.68 1.37
CA ILE A 105 16.73 -7.89 1.60
C ILE A 105 16.08 -8.21 0.27
N LYS A 106 15.41 -9.37 0.22
CA LYS A 106 14.60 -9.79 -0.92
C LYS A 106 13.16 -9.35 -0.69
N GLN A 107 12.74 -8.35 -1.45
CA GLN A 107 11.35 -7.92 -1.47
C GLN A 107 10.58 -8.76 -2.50
N GLU A 108 9.62 -9.50 -1.99
CA GLU A 108 8.73 -10.34 -2.76
C GLU A 108 7.84 -9.50 -3.69
N PRO A 109 7.48 -10.01 -4.89
CA PRO A 109 6.51 -9.35 -5.74
C PRO A 109 5.18 -9.22 -4.99
N PRO A 110 4.40 -8.16 -5.26
CA PRO A 110 3.10 -8.02 -4.66
C PRO A 110 2.17 -9.17 -5.08
N LEU A 111 1.17 -9.46 -4.26
CA LEU A 111 0.04 -10.27 -4.72
C LEU A 111 -0.82 -9.47 -5.71
N LEU A 112 -1.54 -10.18 -6.57
CA LEU A 112 -2.59 -9.65 -7.46
C LEU A 112 -3.64 -8.81 -6.70
N TYR A 113 -4.45 -8.06 -7.45
CA TYR A 113 -5.52 -7.27 -6.85
C TYR A 113 -6.72 -8.16 -6.48
N ASP A 114 -7.28 -7.91 -5.31
CA ASP A 114 -8.70 -8.09 -5.03
C ASP A 114 -9.42 -6.75 -5.24
N LEU A 115 -10.75 -6.71 -5.10
CA LEU A 115 -11.50 -5.45 -5.23
C LEU A 115 -11.01 -4.37 -4.25
N THR A 116 -10.77 -4.76 -2.99
CA THR A 116 -10.46 -3.82 -1.91
C THR A 116 -9.11 -3.14 -2.11
N THR A 117 -8.11 -3.90 -2.56
CA THR A 117 -6.76 -3.43 -2.81
C THR A 117 -6.67 -2.62 -4.09
N LEU A 118 -7.44 -2.98 -5.13
CA LEU A 118 -7.62 -2.12 -6.30
C LEU A 118 -8.25 -0.77 -5.91
N GLN A 119 -9.36 -0.79 -5.17
CA GLN A 119 -10.04 0.43 -4.67
C GLN A 119 -9.11 1.32 -3.85
N LYS A 120 -8.37 0.74 -2.90
CA LYS A 120 -7.38 1.50 -2.09
C LYS A 120 -6.30 2.13 -2.97
N LYS A 121 -5.79 1.39 -3.96
CA LYS A 121 -4.73 1.91 -4.83
C LYS A 121 -5.24 2.97 -5.81
N ALA A 122 -6.43 2.77 -6.37
CA ALA A 122 -7.08 3.70 -7.28
C ALA A 122 -7.41 5.01 -6.57
N ASN A 123 -7.88 4.93 -5.31
CA ASN A 123 -8.09 6.10 -4.48
C ASN A 123 -6.77 6.86 -4.21
N SER A 124 -5.73 6.16 -3.77
CA SER A 124 -4.44 6.79 -3.45
C SER A 124 -3.73 7.39 -4.66
N LYS A 125 -3.87 6.81 -5.86
CA LYS A 125 -3.17 7.29 -7.07
C LYS A 125 -4.00 8.27 -7.90
N HIS A 126 -5.33 8.08 -7.96
CA HIS A 126 -6.21 8.76 -8.91
C HIS A 126 -7.43 9.42 -8.24
N GLY A 127 -7.56 9.34 -6.92
CA GLY A 127 -8.69 9.94 -6.19
C GLY A 127 -10.03 9.25 -6.43
N PHE A 128 -10.06 8.08 -7.09
CA PHE A 128 -11.31 7.38 -7.36
C PHE A 128 -11.93 6.85 -6.06
N SER A 129 -13.24 7.05 -5.88
CA SER A 129 -13.96 6.44 -4.77
C SER A 129 -14.01 4.92 -4.92
N ALA A 130 -14.31 4.21 -3.83
CA ALA A 130 -14.51 2.76 -3.87
C ALA A 130 -15.62 2.37 -4.86
N GLU A 131 -16.74 3.12 -4.85
CA GLU A 131 -17.87 2.93 -5.75
C GLU A 131 -17.50 3.21 -7.22
N LYS A 132 -16.83 4.34 -7.50
CA LYS A 132 -16.38 4.65 -8.87
C LYS A 132 -15.48 3.55 -9.42
N THR A 133 -14.50 3.10 -8.63
CA THR A 133 -13.59 2.02 -9.02
C THR A 133 -14.33 0.72 -9.29
N LEU A 134 -15.30 0.36 -8.45
CA LEU A 134 -16.13 -0.83 -8.65
C LEU A 134 -16.95 -0.72 -9.94
N ASN A 135 -17.58 0.42 -10.20
CA ASN A 135 -18.40 0.62 -11.41
C ASN A 135 -17.54 0.51 -12.68
N ILE A 136 -16.32 1.07 -12.68
CA ILE A 136 -15.39 0.95 -13.80
C ILE A 136 -14.94 -0.50 -13.99
N ALA A 137 -14.53 -1.18 -12.90
CA ALA A 137 -14.10 -2.58 -12.96
C ALA A 137 -15.23 -3.50 -13.43
N GLN A 138 -16.47 -3.24 -12.98
CA GLN A 138 -17.66 -3.95 -13.44
C GLN A 138 -17.88 -3.76 -14.95
N ALA A 139 -17.78 -2.54 -15.46
CA ALA A 139 -17.90 -2.28 -16.89
C ALA A 139 -16.78 -2.94 -17.71
N LEU A 140 -15.55 -2.97 -17.20
CA LEU A 140 -14.43 -3.69 -17.82
C LEU A 140 -14.67 -5.20 -17.86
N TYR A 141 -15.23 -5.78 -16.79
CA TYR A 141 -15.59 -7.20 -16.75
C TYR A 141 -16.73 -7.54 -17.72
N GLU A 142 -17.78 -6.72 -17.77
CA GLU A 142 -18.93 -6.91 -18.68
C GLU A 142 -18.52 -6.77 -20.16
N SER A 143 -17.52 -5.92 -20.44
CA SER A 143 -16.85 -5.82 -21.74
C SER A 143 -15.69 -6.82 -21.92
N LYS A 144 -15.60 -7.81 -21.02
CA LYS A 144 -14.67 -8.95 -21.04
C LYS A 144 -13.19 -8.59 -21.00
N LYS A 145 -12.79 -7.43 -20.48
CA LYS A 145 -11.38 -6.96 -20.43
C LYS A 145 -10.61 -7.40 -19.19
N ILE A 146 -11.33 -7.67 -18.09
CA ILE A 146 -10.75 -8.17 -16.83
C ILE A 146 -11.62 -9.31 -16.28
N SER A 147 -11.06 -10.09 -15.36
CA SER A 147 -11.80 -11.12 -14.61
C SER A 147 -12.81 -10.52 -13.63
N TYR A 148 -13.65 -11.37 -13.03
CA TYR A 148 -14.77 -10.94 -12.18
C TYR A 148 -14.30 -10.05 -11.00
N PRO A 149 -14.78 -8.79 -10.89
CA PRO A 149 -14.14 -7.80 -10.04
C PRO A 149 -14.62 -7.80 -8.60
N ARG A 150 -15.69 -8.55 -8.27
CA ARG A 150 -16.20 -8.67 -6.89
C ARG A 150 -15.58 -9.87 -6.19
N THR A 151 -14.26 -9.92 -6.23
CA THR A 151 -13.44 -10.96 -5.60
C THR A 151 -12.75 -10.41 -4.35
N GLY A 152 -12.68 -11.26 -3.32
CA GLY A 152 -11.84 -11.04 -2.12
C GLY A 152 -10.51 -11.77 -2.18
N SER A 153 -10.26 -12.59 -3.21
CA SER A 153 -9.00 -13.32 -3.35
C SER A 153 -7.94 -12.48 -4.04
N ARG A 154 -6.70 -12.68 -3.61
CA ARG A 154 -5.48 -12.14 -4.22
C ARG A 154 -4.61 -13.23 -4.85
N TYR A 155 -5.20 -14.41 -5.02
CA TYR A 155 -4.60 -15.61 -5.57
C TYR A 155 -5.35 -16.09 -6.80
N ILE A 156 -4.64 -16.81 -7.66
CA ILE A 156 -5.19 -17.62 -8.75
C ILE A 156 -4.87 -19.09 -8.49
N SER A 157 -5.63 -19.98 -9.12
CA SER A 157 -5.40 -21.42 -9.11
C SER A 157 -4.31 -21.81 -10.11
N ALA A 158 -3.82 -23.05 -10.00
CA ALA A 158 -2.74 -23.54 -10.86
C ALA A 158 -3.16 -23.66 -12.34
N ASP A 159 -4.43 -23.92 -12.63
CA ASP A 159 -4.98 -23.95 -13.99
C ASP A 159 -5.01 -22.54 -14.63
N VAL A 160 -5.35 -21.51 -13.87
CA VAL A 160 -5.33 -20.12 -14.36
C VAL A 160 -3.89 -19.63 -14.60
N LEU A 161 -2.89 -20.20 -13.91
CA LEU A 161 -1.48 -19.88 -14.16
C LEU A 161 -1.07 -20.20 -15.60
N ASP A 162 -1.61 -21.27 -16.19
CA ASP A 162 -1.27 -21.71 -17.54
C ASP A 162 -1.65 -20.66 -18.60
N GLU A 163 -2.61 -19.78 -18.32
CA GLU A 163 -3.03 -18.68 -19.20
C GLU A 163 -2.12 -17.45 -19.09
N ILE A 164 -1.43 -17.26 -17.97
CA ILE A 164 -0.68 -16.04 -17.67
C ILE A 164 0.38 -15.70 -18.72
N PRO A 165 1.21 -16.64 -19.23
CA PRO A 165 2.17 -16.33 -20.28
C PRO A 165 1.52 -15.73 -21.54
N HIS A 166 0.34 -16.25 -21.93
CA HIS A 166 -0.40 -15.73 -23.07
C HIS A 166 -0.92 -14.31 -22.79
N LEU A 167 -1.47 -14.06 -21.61
CA LEU A 167 -1.95 -12.74 -21.20
C LEU A 167 -0.81 -11.70 -21.11
N ILE A 168 0.39 -12.10 -20.67
CA ILE A 168 1.57 -11.21 -20.72
C ILE A 168 1.93 -10.87 -22.16
N ALA A 169 1.82 -11.83 -23.09
CA ALA A 169 2.13 -11.60 -24.50
C ALA A 169 1.21 -10.57 -25.16
N THR A 170 -0.07 -10.47 -24.76
CA THR A 170 -1.00 -9.45 -25.29
C THR A 170 -0.57 -8.02 -24.90
N LEU A 171 0.24 -7.86 -23.85
CA LEU A 171 0.74 -6.57 -23.38
C LEU A 171 2.02 -6.11 -24.09
N LYS A 172 2.62 -6.89 -25.00
CA LYS A 172 3.86 -6.51 -25.71
C LYS A 172 3.74 -5.21 -26.52
N ASN A 173 2.54 -4.89 -27.00
CA ASN A 173 2.25 -3.66 -27.72
C ASN A 173 1.70 -2.54 -26.82
N HIS A 174 1.62 -2.76 -25.50
CA HIS A 174 1.10 -1.76 -24.58
C HIS A 174 2.06 -0.56 -24.48
N PRO A 175 1.59 0.70 -24.59
CA PRO A 175 2.48 1.88 -24.63
C PRO A 175 3.43 2.02 -23.44
N HIS A 176 2.97 1.60 -22.24
CA HIS A 176 3.76 1.71 -21.01
C HIS A 176 4.41 0.40 -20.58
N PHE A 177 3.89 -0.74 -21.02
CA PHE A 177 4.30 -2.06 -20.49
C PHE A 177 4.98 -2.94 -21.54
N GLY A 178 4.93 -2.56 -22.82
CA GLY A 178 5.36 -3.41 -23.93
C GLY A 178 6.79 -3.91 -23.82
N ALA A 179 7.72 -3.01 -23.50
CA ALA A 179 9.12 -3.37 -23.30
C ALA A 179 9.31 -4.34 -22.12
N TYR A 180 8.58 -4.11 -21.01
CA TYR A 180 8.66 -4.97 -19.83
C TYR A 180 8.04 -6.35 -20.09
N ALA A 181 6.83 -6.39 -20.67
CA ALA A 181 6.15 -7.62 -21.05
C ALA A 181 7.00 -8.46 -22.03
N SER A 182 7.66 -7.80 -23.00
CA SER A 182 8.58 -8.48 -23.93
C SER A 182 9.78 -9.09 -23.20
N SER A 183 10.29 -8.44 -22.15
CA SER A 183 11.39 -8.98 -21.33
C SER A 183 11.00 -10.21 -20.50
N MET A 184 9.69 -10.49 -20.33
CA MET A 184 9.19 -11.61 -19.54
C MET A 184 8.98 -12.90 -20.35
N GLU A 185 9.19 -12.92 -21.67
CA GLU A 185 8.90 -14.08 -22.52
C GLU A 185 9.72 -15.33 -22.18
N ASN A 186 10.92 -15.15 -21.61
CA ASN A 186 11.85 -16.25 -21.29
C ASN A 186 12.20 -16.32 -19.80
N ILE A 187 11.38 -15.73 -18.92
CA ILE A 187 11.61 -15.79 -17.48
C ILE A 187 10.71 -16.82 -16.81
N VAL A 188 11.22 -17.44 -15.74
CA VAL A 188 10.39 -18.24 -14.84
C VAL A 188 9.49 -17.29 -14.05
N LEU A 189 8.18 -17.38 -14.28
CA LEU A 189 7.19 -16.56 -13.58
C LEU A 189 7.17 -16.87 -12.09
N HIS A 190 7.02 -15.83 -11.27
CA HIS A 190 6.92 -15.99 -9.83
C HIS A 190 5.52 -16.45 -9.41
N ILE A 191 5.44 -17.55 -8.67
CA ILE A 191 4.17 -18.23 -8.36
C ILE A 191 3.56 -17.84 -7.00
N ARG A 192 4.01 -16.76 -6.36
CA ARG A 192 3.51 -16.35 -5.03
C ARG A 192 2.01 -16.08 -4.99
N SER A 193 1.44 -15.64 -6.11
CA SER A 193 0.00 -15.44 -6.26
C SER A 193 -0.75 -16.69 -6.71
N VAL A 194 -0.10 -17.86 -6.78
CA VAL A 194 -0.70 -19.13 -7.22
C VAL A 194 -0.85 -20.04 -6.00
N ASP A 195 -2.09 -20.24 -5.55
CA ASP A 195 -2.41 -21.05 -4.37
C ASP A 195 -3.90 -21.40 -4.38
N ASP A 196 -4.25 -22.61 -4.83
CA ASP A 196 -5.63 -23.08 -4.95
C ASP A 196 -6.40 -23.03 -3.63
N GLN A 197 -5.72 -23.20 -2.49
CA GLN A 197 -6.34 -23.19 -1.16
C GLN A 197 -6.72 -21.77 -0.71
N LYS A 198 -6.16 -20.73 -1.33
CA LYS A 198 -6.43 -19.32 -1.03
C LYS A 198 -7.31 -18.64 -2.07
N VAL A 199 -7.71 -19.38 -3.10
CA VAL A 199 -8.80 -18.96 -3.98
C VAL A 199 -10.10 -19.11 -3.20
N THR A 200 -10.89 -18.03 -3.18
CA THR A 200 -12.22 -18.02 -2.56
C THR A 200 -13.27 -18.39 -3.62
N ASP A 201 -14.48 -17.84 -3.56
CA ASP A 201 -15.51 -18.07 -4.60
C ASP A 201 -15.04 -17.64 -6.01
N HIS A 202 -14.12 -16.67 -6.06
CA HIS A 202 -13.48 -16.19 -7.28
C HIS A 202 -11.97 -16.00 -7.05
N HIS A 203 -11.18 -16.10 -8.13
CA HIS A 203 -9.76 -15.79 -8.14
C HIS A 203 -9.52 -14.27 -8.19
N ALA A 204 -8.25 -13.87 -8.15
CA ALA A 204 -7.84 -12.47 -8.19
C ALA A 204 -8.12 -11.78 -9.53
N LEU A 205 -8.09 -10.45 -9.51
CA LEU A 205 -8.19 -9.63 -10.71
C LEU A 205 -6.97 -9.81 -11.62
N ILE A 206 -7.24 -10.26 -12.85
CA ILE A 206 -6.31 -10.34 -13.97
C ILE A 206 -6.98 -9.75 -15.22
N ILE A 207 -6.18 -9.42 -16.24
CA ILE A 207 -6.72 -9.10 -17.56
C ILE A 207 -7.19 -10.38 -18.26
N THR A 208 -7.93 -10.23 -19.34
CA THR A 208 -8.29 -11.32 -20.25
C THR A 208 -7.50 -11.22 -21.56
N GLY A 209 -7.69 -12.19 -22.46
CA GLY A 209 -7.13 -12.15 -23.81
C GLY A 209 -7.80 -11.15 -24.76
N ASP A 210 -8.92 -10.54 -24.36
CA ASP A 210 -9.64 -9.58 -25.21
C ASP A 210 -8.85 -8.26 -25.33
N PRO A 211 -8.62 -7.76 -26.56
CA PRO A 211 -7.90 -6.50 -26.76
C PRO A 211 -8.53 -5.35 -25.99
N ALA A 212 -7.70 -4.54 -25.34
CA ALA A 212 -8.15 -3.41 -24.53
C ALA A 212 -8.47 -2.17 -25.39
N ASP A 213 -9.25 -2.34 -26.46
CA ASP A 213 -9.62 -1.28 -27.38
C ASP A 213 -10.87 -0.51 -26.90
N GLY A 214 -10.99 0.75 -27.32
CA GLY A 214 -12.19 1.57 -27.07
C GLY A 214 -12.43 1.97 -25.60
N LEU A 215 -11.44 1.78 -24.72
CA LEU A 215 -11.56 2.19 -23.31
C LEU A 215 -11.55 3.71 -23.16
N THR A 216 -12.48 4.23 -22.36
CA THR A 216 -12.43 5.61 -21.84
C THR A 216 -11.20 5.82 -20.96
N GLY A 217 -10.84 7.08 -20.66
CA GLY A 217 -9.65 7.38 -19.84
C GLY A 217 -9.65 6.72 -18.44
N ASP A 218 -10.81 6.71 -17.76
CA ASP A 218 -10.95 6.08 -16.44
C ASP A 218 -10.91 4.55 -16.53
N GLN A 219 -11.54 3.97 -17.57
CA GLN A 219 -11.46 2.52 -17.85
C GLN A 219 -10.03 2.09 -18.18
N ARG A 220 -9.32 2.85 -19.02
CA ARG A 220 -7.90 2.63 -19.30
C ARG A 220 -7.09 2.64 -18.01
N THR A 221 -7.33 3.63 -17.15
CA THR A 221 -6.62 3.74 -15.86
C THR A 221 -6.79 2.48 -15.01
N ILE A 222 -8.02 1.99 -14.82
CA ILE A 222 -8.26 0.77 -14.02
C ILE A 222 -7.72 -0.49 -14.72
N TYR A 223 -7.88 -0.60 -16.04
CA TYR A 223 -7.31 -1.72 -16.81
C TYR A 223 -5.79 -1.77 -16.65
N ASP A 224 -5.10 -0.64 -16.84
CA ASP A 224 -3.63 -0.54 -16.74
C ASP A 224 -3.15 -0.84 -15.31
N MET A 225 -3.93 -0.48 -14.29
CA MET A 225 -3.64 -0.89 -12.91
C MET A 225 -3.68 -2.41 -12.76
N VAL A 226 -4.72 -3.09 -13.28
CA VAL A 226 -4.82 -4.55 -13.22
C VAL A 226 -3.71 -5.22 -14.04
N ALA A 227 -3.48 -4.76 -15.27
CA ALA A 227 -2.42 -5.27 -16.16
C ALA A 227 -1.02 -5.09 -15.55
N GLY A 228 -0.71 -3.89 -15.07
CA GLY A 228 0.57 -3.60 -14.42
C GLY A 228 0.77 -4.43 -13.15
N ARG A 229 -0.28 -4.59 -12.34
CA ARG A 229 -0.22 -5.47 -11.15
C ARG A 229 -0.02 -6.93 -11.51
N MET A 230 -0.62 -7.41 -12.60
CA MET A 230 -0.40 -8.76 -13.10
C MET A 230 1.09 -8.95 -13.43
N LEU A 231 1.67 -8.05 -14.23
CA LEU A 231 3.10 -8.06 -14.54
C LEU A 231 3.95 -8.07 -13.26
N GLU A 232 3.72 -7.12 -12.34
CA GLU A 232 4.44 -7.02 -11.06
C GLU A 232 4.37 -8.33 -10.24
N SER A 233 3.23 -9.02 -10.24
CA SER A 233 3.00 -10.20 -9.39
C SER A 233 3.73 -11.45 -9.87
N PHE A 234 3.97 -11.53 -11.19
CA PHE A 234 4.69 -12.63 -11.83
C PHE A 234 6.17 -12.31 -12.10
N SER A 235 6.61 -11.09 -11.79
CA SER A 235 8.02 -10.70 -11.84
C SER A 235 8.86 -11.34 -10.73
N GLY A 236 10.18 -11.39 -10.96
CA GLY A 236 11.15 -11.78 -9.94
C GLY A 236 11.17 -10.86 -8.71
N LYS A 237 11.77 -11.36 -7.62
CA LYS A 237 11.95 -10.59 -6.39
C LYS A 237 12.85 -9.38 -6.64
N CYS A 238 12.56 -8.28 -5.96
CA CYS A 238 13.45 -7.13 -5.93
C CYS A 238 14.50 -7.34 -4.83
N THR A 239 15.76 -7.53 -5.22
CA THR A 239 16.88 -7.58 -4.29
C THR A 239 17.35 -6.16 -4.00
N LYS A 240 17.44 -5.81 -2.71
CA LYS A 240 17.93 -4.53 -2.22
C LYS A 240 19.04 -4.77 -1.21
N GLU A 241 20.07 -3.95 -1.23
CA GLU A 241 21.04 -3.86 -0.15
C GLU A 241 20.65 -2.68 0.74
N ASN A 242 20.35 -2.95 2.00
CA ASN A 242 20.19 -1.90 3.00
C ASN A 242 21.49 -1.80 3.81
N THR A 243 22.06 -0.61 3.86
CA THR A 243 23.23 -0.32 4.70
C THR A 243 22.81 0.53 5.88
N SER A 244 23.11 0.08 7.10
CA SER A 244 22.92 0.85 8.33
C SER A 244 24.29 1.14 8.95
N VAL A 245 24.57 2.42 9.22
CA VAL A 245 25.78 2.84 9.90
C VAL A 245 25.41 3.46 11.24
N SER A 246 26.02 2.94 12.29
CA SER A 246 25.91 3.49 13.64
C SER A 246 27.20 4.22 13.99
N LEU A 247 27.08 5.47 14.43
CA LEU A 247 28.21 6.28 14.86
C LEU A 247 28.01 6.79 16.29
N GLU A 248 29.10 7.22 16.92
CA GLU A 248 29.09 7.73 18.29
C GLU A 248 30.02 8.94 18.43
N ALA A 249 29.62 9.90 19.28
CA ALA A 249 30.52 10.91 19.81
C ALA A 249 30.09 11.34 21.22
N THR A 250 31.00 11.24 22.19
CA THR A 250 30.78 11.63 23.60
C THR A 250 29.53 10.98 24.24
N GLY A 251 29.30 9.70 23.94
CA GLY A 251 28.15 8.91 24.37
C GLY A 251 26.86 9.17 23.58
N VAL A 252 26.89 10.05 22.58
CA VAL A 252 25.72 10.35 21.72
C VAL A 252 25.75 9.44 20.50
N HIS A 253 24.68 8.68 20.31
CA HIS A 253 24.56 7.73 19.21
C HIS A 253 23.89 8.37 17.99
N PHE A 254 24.40 8.08 16.80
CA PHE A 254 23.89 8.54 15.52
C PHE A 254 23.62 7.36 14.59
N VAL A 255 22.59 7.49 13.76
CA VAL A 255 22.22 6.45 12.79
C VAL A 255 21.96 7.08 11.42
N CYS A 256 22.49 6.47 10.37
CA CYS A 256 22.02 6.67 9.00
C CYS A 256 21.74 5.33 8.32
N LYS A 257 20.76 5.35 7.41
CA LYS A 257 20.35 4.19 6.62
C LYS A 257 20.28 4.60 5.16
N GLY A 258 20.81 3.76 4.28
CA GLY A 258 20.83 3.93 2.83
C GLY A 258 20.45 2.64 2.13
#